data_AF-A0A937XLW3-F1
#
_entry.id   AF-A0A937XLW3-F1
#
_cell.length_a   1.000
_cell.length_b   1.000
_cell.length_c   1.000
_cell.angle_alpha   90.00
_cell.angle_beta   90.00
_cell.angle_gamma   90.00
#
_symmetry.space_group_name_H-M   'P 1'
#
loop_
_entity.id
_entity.type
_entity.pdbx_description
1 polymer ?
#
loop_
_entity_poly.entity_id
_entity_poly.type
_entity_poly.pdbx_seq_one_letter_code
_entity_poly.pdbx_strand_id
1 'polypeptide(L)'
;MQVQSMHFKARSGQKLADQRLQANLKKLSSKWVAGRASAIAELDDFESTRDDAVQRRERALANLDVWLERFEQEATRRGTVVLWAETPAEASKLVVAIAKRHQVRKVTKSKSMVSEEMALNRALEAAGIEPVETDLGEYILQINNNEPPSHIVAPVLHKDKDEVSDLFAKVHQKPRLTEVNQMTREAREVLRPHFLGSDMGVSGGNFVIAETGSVALFTNEGNEGMCTIVPRVHVAVTGIEKVLPTLEDLAMIARLLPRSATGQSISNYFSILTGTRSAGELDGPEHHYVILVDGGRSGLLGGDFEAMLRCIRCGACMNHCPVYQKVGGHAYGWVYPGPMGSVLTPAYVGIEKTLDLPQAATLCGECHVVCPMKIPLPDLLRKLRERQFERGLRPLGERLGLAAWGFLARRPSLYRISTLAASRLLRWFAGTKAHLRHVPGAGAWTQHRDFAAPSGKPFSAQWAQRQSSKTRP
;
A
#
# COMPACT_ATOMS: atom_id res chain seq x y z
N MET A 1 -13.30 0.47 -5.74
CA MET A 1 -13.62 -0.56 -4.72
C MET A 1 -14.45 0.03 -3.57
N GLN A 2 -15.43 -0.69 -2.99
CA GLN A 2 -16.11 -0.21 -1.77
C GLN A 2 -15.17 -0.25 -0.56
N VAL A 3 -15.22 0.78 0.29
CA VAL A 3 -14.44 0.85 1.54
C VAL A 3 -15.05 -0.07 2.59
N GLN A 4 -14.25 -0.97 3.14
CA GLN A 4 -14.62 -1.97 4.15
C GLN A 4 -13.75 -1.87 5.41
N SER A 5 -13.01 -0.78 5.58
CA SER A 5 -12.03 -0.58 6.67
C SER A 5 -12.66 -0.52 8.07
N MET A 6 -13.96 -0.21 8.18
CA MET A 6 -14.72 -0.28 9.44
C MET A 6 -14.81 -1.71 10.01
N HIS A 7 -14.57 -2.73 9.19
CA HIS A 7 -14.59 -4.14 9.60
C HIS A 7 -13.20 -4.70 9.91
N PHE A 8 -12.17 -3.85 10.06
CA PHE A 8 -10.78 -4.26 10.24
C PHE A 8 -10.61 -5.34 11.31
N LYS A 9 -11.09 -5.11 12.55
CA LYS A 9 -10.93 -6.07 13.66
C LYS A 9 -11.56 -7.43 13.38
N ALA A 10 -12.78 -7.45 12.86
CA ALA A 10 -13.48 -8.69 12.53
C ALA A 10 -12.73 -9.48 11.45
N ARG A 11 -12.29 -8.78 10.39
CA ARG A 11 -11.47 -9.37 9.33
C ARG A 11 -10.11 -9.86 9.84
N SER A 12 -9.44 -9.10 10.70
CA SER A 12 -8.20 -9.53 11.33
C SER A 12 -8.37 -10.84 12.09
N GLY A 13 -9.45 -11.01 12.86
CA GLY A 13 -9.76 -12.27 13.54
C GLY A 13 -9.88 -13.45 12.57
N GLN A 14 -10.62 -13.28 11.48
CA GLN A 14 -10.75 -14.30 10.44
C GLN A 14 -9.41 -14.64 9.78
N LYS A 15 -8.61 -13.63 9.43
CA LYS A 15 -7.32 -13.81 8.75
C LYS A 15 -6.25 -14.42 9.67
N LEU A 16 -6.30 -14.18 10.97
CA LEU A 16 -5.42 -14.84 11.95
C LEU A 16 -5.75 -16.33 12.12
N ALA A 17 -7.02 -16.73 11.94
CA ALA A 17 -7.44 -18.13 12.01
C ALA A 17 -7.15 -18.93 10.73
N ASP A 18 -6.88 -18.25 9.61
CA ASP A 18 -6.60 -18.87 8.31
C ASP A 18 -5.17 -19.43 8.25
N GLN A 19 -5.04 -20.74 8.42
CA GLN A 19 -3.75 -21.44 8.46
C GLN A 19 -2.98 -21.35 7.13
N ARG A 20 -3.68 -21.37 5.98
CA ARG A 20 -3.04 -21.27 4.66
C ARG A 20 -2.45 -19.89 4.47
N LEU A 21 -3.21 -18.85 4.82
CA LEU A 21 -2.71 -17.48 4.80
C LEU A 21 -1.48 -17.31 5.71
N GLN A 22 -1.50 -17.86 6.93
CA GLN A 22 -0.35 -17.80 7.83
C GLN A 22 0.90 -18.47 7.21
N ALA A 23 0.74 -19.59 6.50
CA ALA A 23 1.82 -20.26 5.80
C ALA A 23 2.35 -19.42 4.62
N ASN A 24 1.46 -18.77 3.86
CA ASN A 24 1.80 -17.91 2.73
C ASN A 24 2.56 -16.64 3.18
N LEU A 25 2.07 -15.95 4.22
CA LEU A 25 2.70 -14.73 4.75
C LEU A 25 4.06 -14.97 5.39
N LYS A 26 4.31 -16.15 5.97
CA LYS A 26 5.62 -16.51 6.55
C LYS A 26 6.75 -16.52 5.50
N LYS A 27 6.43 -16.78 4.22
CA LYS A 27 7.41 -16.75 3.12
C LYS A 27 7.80 -15.32 2.72
N LEU A 28 6.90 -14.34 2.92
CA LEU A 28 7.15 -12.93 2.60
C LEU A 28 8.28 -12.35 3.46
N SER A 29 8.25 -12.62 4.77
CA SER A 29 9.17 -12.01 5.74
C SER A 29 10.63 -12.42 5.54
N SER A 30 10.91 -13.53 4.87
CA SER A 30 12.29 -13.99 4.62
C SER A 30 12.82 -13.50 3.27
N LYS A 31 12.15 -13.83 2.16
CA LYS A 31 12.70 -13.63 0.82
C LYS A 31 12.83 -12.15 0.45
N TRP A 32 11.80 -11.34 0.67
CA TRP A 32 11.76 -9.95 0.20
C TRP A 32 12.57 -9.02 1.11
N VAL A 33 12.57 -9.29 2.41
CA VAL A 33 13.39 -8.56 3.38
C VAL A 33 14.88 -8.80 3.12
N ALA A 34 15.29 -10.07 2.95
CA ALA A 34 16.68 -10.40 2.65
C ALA A 34 17.09 -9.88 1.26
N GLY A 35 16.26 -10.07 0.23
CA GLY A 35 16.55 -9.58 -1.12
C GLY A 35 16.73 -8.06 -1.17
N ARG A 36 15.88 -7.30 -0.46
CA ARG A 36 16.05 -5.85 -0.31
C ARG A 36 17.38 -5.50 0.36
N ALA A 37 17.74 -6.18 1.45
CA ALA A 37 18.98 -5.91 2.17
C ALA A 37 20.20 -6.12 1.28
N SER A 38 20.23 -7.22 0.51
CA SER A 38 21.29 -7.49 -0.47
C SER A 38 21.35 -6.44 -1.58
N ALA A 39 20.20 -6.09 -2.18
CA ALA A 39 20.15 -5.15 -3.29
C ALA A 39 20.55 -3.71 -2.88
N ILE A 40 20.25 -3.31 -1.64
CA ILE A 40 20.66 -2.00 -1.11
C ILE A 40 22.17 -1.94 -0.88
N ALA A 41 22.80 -3.05 -0.49
CA ALA A 41 24.25 -3.11 -0.31
C ALA A 41 25.04 -2.95 -1.62
N GLU A 42 24.38 -3.00 -2.77
CA GLU A 42 24.98 -2.67 -4.08
C GLU A 42 25.19 -1.16 -4.27
N LEU A 43 24.56 -0.31 -3.44
CA LEU A 43 24.73 1.14 -3.49
C LEU A 43 25.84 1.55 -2.53
N ASP A 44 26.83 2.30 -3.02
CA ASP A 44 27.95 2.80 -2.20
C ASP A 44 27.47 3.62 -0.99
N ASP A 45 26.50 4.52 -1.23
CA ASP A 45 25.86 5.32 -0.19
C ASP A 45 24.33 5.32 -0.37
N PHE A 46 23.68 4.41 0.34
CA PHE A 46 22.22 4.30 0.33
C PHE A 46 21.55 5.50 1.01
N GLU A 47 22.11 6.05 2.09
CA GLU A 47 21.45 7.14 2.83
C GLU A 47 21.48 8.44 2.04
N SER A 48 22.62 8.77 1.42
CA SER A 48 22.71 9.91 0.50
C SER A 48 21.79 9.75 -0.70
N THR A 49 21.71 8.53 -1.28
CA THR A 49 20.74 8.24 -2.37
C THR A 49 19.29 8.48 -1.91
N ARG A 50 18.93 8.16 -0.67
CA ARG A 50 17.59 8.46 -0.11
C ARG A 50 17.38 9.96 0.05
N ASP A 51 18.36 10.70 0.54
CA ASP A 51 18.27 12.15 0.73
C ASP A 51 18.07 12.88 -0.60
N ASP A 52 18.85 12.53 -1.62
CA ASP A 52 18.71 13.07 -2.97
C ASP A 52 17.32 12.78 -3.56
N ALA A 53 16.84 11.54 -3.42
CA ALA A 53 15.52 11.16 -3.89
C ALA A 53 14.40 11.92 -3.17
N VAL A 54 14.53 12.12 -1.85
CA VAL A 54 13.57 12.90 -1.05
C VAL A 54 13.57 14.35 -1.53
N GLN A 55 14.74 14.98 -1.66
CA GLN A 55 14.85 16.37 -2.11
C GLN A 55 14.22 16.58 -3.48
N ARG A 56 14.49 15.67 -4.44
CA ARG A 56 13.91 15.73 -5.79
C ARG A 56 12.39 15.60 -5.77
N ARG A 57 11.86 14.70 -4.94
CA ARG A 57 10.40 14.54 -4.75
C ARG A 57 9.78 15.75 -4.08
N GLU A 58 10.42 16.35 -3.09
CA GLU A 58 9.92 17.57 -2.44
C GLU A 58 9.92 18.77 -3.38
N ARG A 59 10.96 18.92 -4.21
CA ARG A 59 11.00 19.94 -5.26
C ARG A 59 9.83 19.80 -6.25
N ALA A 60 9.50 18.57 -6.62
CA ALA A 60 8.36 18.28 -7.50
C ALA A 60 7.03 18.64 -6.83
N LEU A 61 6.86 18.31 -5.54
CA LEU A 61 5.62 18.59 -4.80
C LEU A 61 5.45 20.08 -4.47
N ALA A 62 6.53 20.80 -4.20
CA ALA A 62 6.50 22.23 -3.88
C ALA A 62 6.02 23.12 -5.04
N ASN A 63 6.16 22.64 -6.28
CA ASN A 63 5.71 23.33 -7.50
C ASN A 63 4.85 22.39 -8.36
N LEU A 64 3.97 21.64 -7.69
CA LEU A 64 3.23 20.54 -8.29
C LEU A 64 2.41 20.99 -9.52
N ASP A 65 1.70 22.11 -9.37
CA ASP A 65 0.95 22.79 -10.41
C ASP A 65 1.81 23.08 -11.64
N VAL A 66 2.95 23.74 -11.46
CA VAL A 66 3.88 24.11 -12.54
C VAL A 66 4.36 22.87 -13.30
N TRP A 67 4.74 21.81 -12.59
CA TRP A 67 5.24 20.59 -13.24
C TRP A 67 4.15 19.82 -13.98
N LEU A 68 2.91 19.85 -13.49
CA LEU A 68 1.79 19.20 -14.18
C LEU A 68 1.37 19.97 -15.43
N GLU A 69 1.33 21.30 -15.39
CA GLU A 69 1.10 22.13 -16.58
C GLU A 69 2.20 21.93 -17.63
N ARG A 70 3.47 21.87 -17.18
CA ARG A 70 4.61 21.57 -18.06
C ARG A 70 4.49 20.19 -18.69
N PHE A 71 4.11 19.18 -17.90
CA PHE A 71 3.84 17.84 -18.39
C PHE A 71 2.73 17.84 -19.45
N GLU A 72 1.61 18.51 -19.18
CA GLU A 72 0.48 18.61 -20.11
C GLU A 72 0.89 19.25 -21.43
N GLN A 73 1.65 20.34 -21.37
CA GLN A 73 2.17 21.03 -22.55
C GLN A 73 3.05 20.11 -23.40
N GLU A 74 4.05 19.44 -22.80
CA GLU A 74 4.97 18.58 -23.54
C GLU A 74 4.27 17.30 -24.05
N ALA A 75 3.37 16.71 -23.27
CA ALA A 75 2.60 15.54 -23.68
C ALA A 75 1.68 15.88 -24.88
N THR A 76 1.03 17.04 -24.83
CA THR A 76 0.16 17.55 -25.91
C THR A 76 0.94 17.80 -27.20
N ARG A 77 2.16 18.37 -27.09
CA ARG A 77 3.06 18.55 -28.23
C ARG A 77 3.43 17.22 -28.92
N ARG A 78 3.34 16.10 -28.20
CA ARG A 78 3.59 14.73 -28.69
C ARG A 78 2.32 13.98 -29.11
N GLY A 79 1.19 14.67 -29.24
CA GLY A 79 -0.09 14.09 -29.66
C GLY A 79 -0.88 13.39 -28.55
N THR A 80 -0.42 13.47 -27.30
CA THR A 80 -1.17 12.95 -26.15
C THR A 80 -2.28 13.92 -25.75
N VAL A 81 -3.47 13.41 -25.45
CA VAL A 81 -4.53 14.23 -24.83
C VAL A 81 -4.45 14.04 -23.32
N VAL A 82 -4.15 15.11 -22.60
CA VAL A 82 -4.15 15.11 -21.13
C VAL A 82 -5.51 15.55 -20.62
N LEU A 83 -6.02 14.81 -19.63
CA LEU A 83 -7.30 15.07 -18.98
C LEU A 83 -7.07 15.06 -17.46
N TRP A 84 -7.89 15.83 -16.76
CA TRP A 84 -7.81 15.98 -15.32
C TRP A 84 -9.09 15.44 -14.68
N ALA A 85 -8.95 14.77 -13.54
CA ALA A 85 -10.07 14.26 -12.77
C ALA A 85 -9.89 14.58 -11.29
N GLU A 86 -10.87 15.27 -10.73
CA GLU A 86 -10.89 15.62 -9.30
C GLU A 86 -11.15 14.36 -8.46
N THR A 87 -11.95 13.43 -8.99
CA THR A 87 -12.35 12.22 -8.26
C THR A 87 -12.08 10.93 -9.03
N PRO A 88 -11.90 9.78 -8.35
CA PRO A 88 -11.81 8.48 -9.02
C PRO A 88 -13.05 8.14 -9.87
N ALA A 89 -14.23 8.61 -9.46
CA ALA A 89 -15.46 8.39 -10.21
C ALA A 89 -15.48 9.16 -11.54
N GLU A 90 -14.97 10.40 -11.54
CA GLU A 90 -14.79 11.19 -12.75
C GLU A 90 -13.76 10.55 -13.70
N ALA A 91 -12.61 10.13 -13.17
CA ALA A 91 -11.61 9.43 -13.96
C ALA A 91 -12.20 8.19 -14.66
N SER A 92 -13.03 7.42 -13.97
CA SER A 92 -13.72 6.25 -14.56
C SER A 92 -14.66 6.65 -15.70
N LYS A 93 -15.40 7.75 -15.53
CA LYS A 93 -16.28 8.28 -16.59
C LYS A 93 -15.48 8.72 -17.81
N LEU A 94 -14.33 9.36 -17.61
CA LEU A 94 -13.44 9.78 -18.70
C LEU A 94 -12.91 8.58 -19.50
N VAL A 95 -12.44 7.51 -18.82
CA VAL A 95 -12.00 6.29 -19.52
C VAL A 95 -13.15 5.67 -20.33
N VAL A 96 -14.35 5.56 -19.74
CA VAL A 96 -15.53 5.02 -20.44
C VAL A 96 -15.92 5.92 -21.62
N ALA A 97 -15.81 7.24 -21.50
CA ALA A 97 -16.10 8.18 -22.58
C ALA A 97 -15.11 8.05 -23.75
N ILE A 98 -13.81 7.89 -23.45
CA ILE A 98 -12.78 7.59 -24.45
C ILE A 98 -13.10 6.28 -25.17
N ALA A 99 -13.42 5.24 -24.41
CA ALA A 99 -13.74 3.93 -24.96
C ALA A 99 -14.96 3.99 -25.91
N LYS A 100 -16.03 4.70 -25.51
CA LYS A 100 -17.22 4.92 -26.35
C LYS A 100 -16.90 5.73 -27.61
N ARG A 101 -16.13 6.83 -27.49
CA ARG A 101 -15.71 7.67 -28.61
C ARG A 101 -15.01 6.85 -29.69
N HIS A 102 -14.18 5.91 -29.26
CA HIS A 102 -13.41 5.04 -30.15
C HIS A 102 -14.12 3.73 -30.49
N GLN A 103 -15.36 3.52 -30.05
CA GLN A 103 -16.12 2.27 -30.30
C GLN A 103 -15.38 1.01 -29.81
N VAL A 104 -14.68 1.13 -28.68
CA VAL A 104 -13.94 0.05 -28.03
C VAL A 104 -14.90 -1.01 -27.52
N ARG A 105 -14.63 -2.28 -27.81
CA ARG A 105 -15.38 -3.43 -27.25
C ARG A 105 -14.58 -4.16 -26.18
N LYS A 106 -13.26 -4.19 -26.31
CA LYS A 106 -12.36 -4.88 -25.39
C LYS A 106 -11.23 -3.98 -24.91
N VAL A 107 -10.97 -4.02 -23.62
CA VAL A 107 -9.90 -3.29 -22.94
C VAL A 107 -8.95 -4.26 -22.28
N THR A 108 -7.67 -4.17 -22.60
CA THR A 108 -6.61 -4.85 -21.84
C THR A 108 -6.01 -3.89 -20.84
N LYS A 109 -5.84 -4.35 -19.60
CA LYS A 109 -5.38 -3.53 -18.50
C LYS A 109 -4.08 -4.06 -17.94
N SER A 110 -3.09 -3.18 -17.78
CA SER A 110 -1.97 -3.44 -16.89
C SER A 110 -2.31 -2.95 -15.48
N LYS A 111 -1.58 -3.48 -14.51
CA LYS A 111 -1.80 -3.22 -13.09
C LYS A 111 -1.77 -1.71 -12.76
N SER A 112 -2.81 -1.23 -12.08
CA SER A 112 -2.83 0.13 -11.53
C SER A 112 -3.71 0.27 -10.29
N MET A 113 -3.11 0.70 -9.18
CA MET A 113 -3.84 1.03 -7.95
C MET A 113 -4.88 2.15 -8.17
N VAL A 114 -4.61 3.10 -9.07
CA VAL A 114 -5.56 4.18 -9.38
C VAL A 114 -6.78 3.62 -10.09
N SER A 115 -6.60 2.63 -10.98
CA SER A 115 -7.75 1.94 -11.60
C SER A 115 -8.63 1.18 -10.60
N GLU A 116 -8.04 0.69 -9.50
CA GLU A 116 -8.76 0.05 -8.38
C GLU A 116 -9.55 1.07 -7.54
N GLU A 117 -8.97 2.25 -7.28
CA GLU A 117 -9.67 3.39 -6.67
C GLU A 117 -10.93 3.72 -7.46
N MET A 118 -10.76 3.81 -8.78
CA MET A 118 -11.77 4.16 -9.77
C MET A 118 -12.85 3.07 -9.98
N ALA A 119 -12.60 1.84 -9.52
CA ALA A 119 -13.43 0.66 -9.83
C ALA A 119 -13.62 0.46 -11.35
N LEU A 120 -12.54 0.63 -12.12
CA LEU A 120 -12.61 0.78 -13.57
C LEU A 120 -13.22 -0.44 -14.28
N ASN A 121 -12.93 -1.68 -13.84
CA ASN A 121 -13.47 -2.89 -14.48
C ASN A 121 -15.00 -2.87 -14.43
N ARG A 122 -15.57 -2.59 -13.25
CA ARG A 122 -17.02 -2.47 -13.08
C ARG A 122 -17.62 -1.35 -13.93
N ALA A 123 -16.92 -0.23 -14.10
CA ALA A 123 -17.39 0.88 -14.92
C ALA A 123 -17.40 0.53 -16.42
N LEU A 124 -16.39 -0.21 -16.90
CA LEU A 124 -16.31 -0.70 -18.27
C LEU A 124 -17.36 -1.79 -18.55
N GLU A 125 -17.51 -2.76 -17.64
CA GLU A 125 -18.54 -3.80 -17.72
C GLU A 125 -19.95 -3.21 -17.78
N ALA A 126 -20.24 -2.21 -16.93
CA ALA A 126 -21.53 -1.51 -16.93
C ALA A 126 -21.78 -0.72 -18.23
N ALA A 127 -20.72 -0.41 -18.99
CA ALA A 127 -20.81 0.21 -20.30
C ALA A 127 -20.84 -0.80 -21.46
N GLY A 128 -20.89 -2.11 -21.18
CA GLY A 128 -20.88 -3.17 -22.19
C GLY A 128 -19.51 -3.42 -22.84
N ILE A 129 -18.44 -3.01 -22.16
CA ILE A 129 -17.05 -3.15 -22.63
C ILE A 129 -16.38 -4.23 -21.77
N GLU A 130 -15.65 -5.15 -22.39
CA GLU A 130 -14.96 -6.25 -21.71
C GLU A 130 -13.58 -5.79 -21.19
N PRO A 131 -13.38 -5.59 -19.87
CA PRO A 131 -12.05 -5.40 -19.32
C PRO A 131 -11.35 -6.76 -19.10
N VAL A 132 -10.05 -6.82 -19.38
CA VAL A 132 -9.21 -7.98 -19.13
C VAL A 132 -7.92 -7.53 -18.47
N GLU A 133 -7.70 -7.95 -17.23
CA GLU A 133 -6.43 -7.78 -16.54
C GLU A 133 -5.36 -8.67 -17.15
N THR A 134 -4.16 -8.11 -17.29
CA THR A 134 -3.06 -8.77 -18.01
C THR A 134 -1.82 -9.01 -17.17
N ASP A 135 -1.72 -8.36 -16.00
CA ASP A 135 -0.79 -8.76 -14.95
C ASP A 135 -1.27 -10.12 -14.43
N LEU A 136 -0.40 -11.11 -14.34
CA LEU A 136 -0.80 -12.47 -13.98
C LEU A 136 -1.52 -12.50 -12.63
N GLY A 137 -1.04 -11.70 -11.68
CA GLY A 137 -1.64 -11.57 -10.38
C GLY A 137 -3.04 -10.97 -10.45
N GLU A 138 -3.20 -9.82 -11.11
CA GLU A 138 -4.52 -9.19 -11.27
C GLU A 138 -5.49 -10.07 -12.10
N TYR A 139 -5.00 -10.80 -13.11
CA TYR A 139 -5.80 -11.75 -13.88
C TYR A 139 -6.34 -12.89 -13.02
N ILE A 140 -5.50 -13.50 -12.17
CA ILE A 140 -5.93 -14.54 -11.22
C ILE A 140 -7.05 -14.01 -10.32
N LEU A 141 -6.94 -12.76 -9.87
CA LEU A 141 -7.97 -12.12 -9.04
C LEU A 141 -9.26 -11.85 -9.81
N GLN A 142 -9.15 -11.39 -11.06
CA GLN A 142 -10.29 -11.13 -11.93
C GLN A 142 -11.11 -12.41 -12.15
N ILE A 143 -10.47 -13.50 -12.57
CA ILE A 143 -11.15 -14.78 -12.79
C ILE A 143 -11.61 -15.46 -11.49
N ASN A 144 -11.07 -15.03 -10.34
CA ASN A 144 -11.55 -15.42 -9.02
C ASN A 144 -12.63 -14.47 -8.49
N ASN A 145 -13.65 -14.19 -9.31
CA ASN A 145 -14.79 -13.33 -8.97
C ASN A 145 -14.38 -11.88 -8.61
N ASN A 146 -13.43 -11.30 -9.33
CA ASN A 146 -12.95 -9.93 -9.10
C ASN A 146 -12.51 -9.68 -7.65
N GLU A 147 -11.73 -10.60 -7.10
CA GLU A 147 -11.18 -10.47 -5.74
C GLU A 147 -10.23 -9.26 -5.65
N PRO A 148 -10.25 -8.46 -4.58
CA PRO A 148 -9.32 -7.33 -4.46
C PRO A 148 -7.87 -7.79 -4.23
N PRO A 149 -6.87 -7.00 -4.65
CA PRO A 149 -5.47 -7.32 -4.40
C PRO A 149 -5.14 -7.25 -2.92
N SER A 150 -4.33 -8.21 -2.47
CA SER A 150 -3.85 -8.27 -1.08
C SER A 150 -2.55 -7.50 -0.86
N HIS A 151 -1.78 -7.21 -1.92
CA HIS A 151 -0.51 -6.50 -1.83
C HIS A 151 -0.26 -5.64 -3.08
N ILE A 152 0.34 -4.45 -2.91
CA ILE A 152 0.53 -3.47 -4.01
C ILE A 152 1.58 -3.90 -5.05
N VAL A 153 2.54 -4.75 -4.68
CA VAL A 153 3.50 -5.41 -5.60
C VAL A 153 3.06 -6.83 -6.01
N ALA A 154 2.76 -7.75 -5.08
CA ALA A 154 2.33 -9.13 -5.38
C ALA A 154 0.83 -9.37 -5.04
N PRO A 155 -0.12 -9.04 -5.92
CA PRO A 155 -1.54 -8.91 -5.56
C PRO A 155 -2.17 -10.21 -5.02
N VAL A 156 -1.71 -11.38 -5.50
CA VAL A 156 -2.19 -12.73 -5.13
C VAL A 156 -1.44 -13.35 -3.94
N LEU A 157 -0.65 -12.58 -3.18
CA LEU A 157 0.16 -13.07 -2.05
C LEU A 157 -0.60 -14.00 -1.06
N HIS A 158 -1.91 -13.80 -0.91
CA HIS A 158 -2.74 -14.58 0.01
C HIS A 158 -3.06 -16.00 -0.49
N LYS A 159 -2.89 -16.32 -1.78
CA LYS A 159 -3.14 -17.65 -2.34
C LYS A 159 -1.86 -18.44 -2.53
N ASP A 160 -1.97 -19.75 -2.41
CA ASP A 160 -0.90 -20.66 -2.79
C ASP A 160 -1.04 -21.20 -4.23
N LYS A 161 -0.02 -21.93 -4.66
CA LYS A 161 0.07 -22.50 -6.01
C LYS A 161 -1.08 -23.46 -6.30
N ASP A 162 -1.50 -24.24 -5.31
CA ASP A 162 -2.54 -25.26 -5.51
C ASP A 162 -3.91 -24.60 -5.71
N GLU A 163 -4.22 -23.53 -4.97
CA GLU A 163 -5.41 -22.71 -5.22
C GLU A 163 -5.46 -22.13 -6.64
N VAL A 164 -4.33 -21.61 -7.11
CA VAL A 164 -4.24 -21.04 -8.47
C VAL A 164 -4.38 -22.15 -9.52
N SER A 165 -3.80 -23.31 -9.27
CA SER A 165 -3.90 -24.49 -10.16
C SER A 165 -5.34 -24.98 -10.30
N ASP A 166 -6.06 -25.10 -9.18
CA ASP A 166 -7.47 -25.52 -9.18
C ASP A 166 -8.36 -24.49 -9.88
N LEU A 167 -8.08 -23.20 -9.67
CA LEU A 167 -8.79 -22.10 -10.33
C LEU A 167 -8.56 -22.12 -11.85
N PHE A 168 -7.32 -22.30 -12.31
CA PHE A 168 -7.00 -22.39 -13.73
C PHE A 168 -7.69 -23.59 -14.38
N ALA A 169 -7.61 -24.77 -13.77
CA ALA A 169 -8.28 -25.96 -14.27
C ALA A 169 -9.80 -25.73 -14.43
N LYS A 170 -10.43 -25.10 -13.44
CA LYS A 170 -11.86 -24.76 -13.46
C LYS A 170 -12.22 -23.74 -14.52
N VAL A 171 -11.50 -22.62 -14.61
CA VAL A 171 -11.86 -21.48 -15.45
C VAL A 171 -11.42 -21.69 -16.91
N HIS A 172 -10.20 -22.16 -17.12
CA HIS A 172 -9.65 -22.40 -18.46
C HIS A 172 -10.16 -23.72 -19.07
N GLN A 173 -10.82 -24.57 -18.28
CA GLN A 173 -11.33 -25.88 -18.69
C GLN A 173 -10.21 -26.78 -19.27
N LYS A 174 -9.03 -26.74 -18.63
CA LYS A 174 -7.84 -27.52 -18.98
C LYS A 174 -7.44 -28.45 -17.83
N PRO A 175 -6.65 -29.51 -18.10
CA PRO A 175 -6.12 -30.36 -17.04
C PRO A 175 -5.33 -29.55 -16.00
N ARG A 176 -5.46 -29.93 -14.73
CA ARG A 176 -4.74 -29.31 -13.62
C ARG A 176 -3.23 -29.46 -13.78
N LEU A 177 -2.50 -28.35 -13.68
CA LEU A 177 -1.03 -28.31 -13.79
C LEU A 177 -0.38 -28.02 -12.44
N THR A 178 0.71 -28.70 -12.10
CA THR A 178 1.42 -28.50 -10.83
C THR A 178 2.70 -27.69 -10.95
N GLU A 179 3.27 -27.57 -12.15
CA GLU A 179 4.52 -26.87 -12.36
C GLU A 179 4.28 -25.39 -12.69
N VAL A 180 4.93 -24.49 -11.94
CA VAL A 180 4.74 -23.04 -12.08
C VAL A 180 5.00 -22.57 -13.51
N ASN A 181 6.05 -23.08 -14.16
CA ASN A 181 6.40 -22.73 -15.54
C ASN A 181 5.32 -23.16 -16.54
N GLN A 182 4.64 -24.28 -16.29
CA GLN A 182 3.54 -24.73 -17.14
C GLN A 182 2.29 -23.88 -16.91
N MET A 183 1.98 -23.56 -15.66
CA MET A 183 0.85 -22.69 -15.30
C MET A 183 1.00 -21.28 -15.90
N THR A 184 2.20 -20.69 -15.81
CA THR A 184 2.46 -19.37 -16.41
C THR A 184 2.42 -19.43 -17.93
N ARG A 185 2.87 -20.53 -18.55
CA ARG A 185 2.73 -20.76 -19.99
C ARG A 185 1.26 -20.84 -20.41
N GLU A 186 0.44 -21.56 -19.67
CA GLU A 186 -1.00 -21.66 -19.92
C GLU A 186 -1.67 -20.28 -19.83
N ALA A 187 -1.40 -19.51 -18.77
CA ALA A 187 -1.95 -18.17 -18.63
C ALA A 187 -1.54 -17.26 -19.82
N ARG A 188 -0.29 -17.36 -20.27
CA ARG A 188 0.18 -16.62 -21.46
C ARG A 188 -0.58 -17.02 -22.74
N GLU A 189 -0.88 -18.32 -22.91
CA GLU A 189 -1.66 -18.80 -24.05
C GLU A 189 -3.10 -18.32 -24.00
N VAL A 190 -3.71 -18.27 -22.81
CA VAL A 190 -5.06 -17.74 -22.60
C VAL A 190 -5.11 -16.23 -22.85
N LEU A 191 -4.13 -15.46 -22.35
CA LEU A 191 -4.12 -14.00 -22.47
C LEU A 191 -3.72 -13.51 -23.87
N ARG A 192 -2.97 -14.30 -24.66
CA ARG A 192 -2.45 -13.87 -25.97
C ARG A 192 -3.54 -13.36 -26.94
N PRO A 193 -4.66 -14.07 -27.15
CA PRO A 193 -5.75 -13.58 -27.99
C PRO A 193 -6.38 -12.29 -27.46
N HIS A 194 -6.43 -12.08 -26.14
CA HIS A 194 -6.97 -10.83 -25.57
C HIS A 194 -6.08 -9.64 -25.91
N PHE A 195 -4.75 -9.77 -25.85
CA PHE A 195 -3.85 -8.70 -26.28
C PHE A 195 -4.02 -8.35 -27.76
N LEU A 196 -4.07 -9.35 -28.64
CA LEU A 196 -4.15 -9.15 -30.09
C LEU A 196 -5.54 -8.63 -30.54
N GLY A 197 -6.59 -8.93 -29.78
CA GLY A 197 -7.96 -8.49 -30.06
C GLY A 197 -8.41 -7.28 -29.24
N SER A 198 -7.51 -6.60 -28.53
CA SER A 198 -7.83 -5.44 -27.70
C SER A 198 -7.88 -4.16 -28.53
N ASP A 199 -8.95 -3.39 -28.41
CA ASP A 199 -9.07 -2.08 -29.05
C ASP A 199 -8.34 -1.00 -28.25
N MET A 200 -8.30 -1.15 -26.92
CA MET A 200 -7.77 -0.14 -26.01
C MET A 200 -6.96 -0.77 -24.89
N GLY A 201 -5.77 -0.23 -24.66
CA GLY A 201 -4.95 -0.50 -23.49
C GLY A 201 -5.19 0.52 -22.39
N VAL A 202 -5.27 0.06 -21.14
CA VAL A 202 -5.19 0.95 -19.97
C VAL A 202 -4.00 0.57 -19.13
N SER A 203 -3.18 1.56 -18.77
CA SER A 203 -2.06 1.35 -17.84
C SER A 203 -2.15 2.28 -16.64
N GLY A 204 -1.39 1.97 -15.59
CA GLY A 204 -1.02 2.96 -14.61
C GLY A 204 0.02 3.95 -15.14
N GLY A 205 0.61 4.69 -14.20
CA GLY A 205 1.91 5.35 -14.33
C GLY A 205 2.64 5.23 -13.01
N ASN A 206 3.90 4.78 -13.00
CA ASN A 206 4.73 4.90 -11.80
C ASN A 206 5.07 6.38 -11.59
N PHE A 207 5.48 7.06 -12.67
CA PHE A 207 5.71 8.49 -12.73
C PHE A 207 5.27 9.08 -14.07
N VAL A 208 5.04 10.39 -14.10
CA VAL A 208 4.94 11.19 -15.32
C VAL A 208 6.06 12.21 -15.34
N ILE A 209 6.69 12.42 -16.50
CA ILE A 209 7.92 13.21 -16.62
C ILE A 209 7.61 14.51 -17.33
N ALA A 210 7.74 15.62 -16.61
CA ALA A 210 7.32 16.93 -17.08
C ALA A 210 8.14 17.41 -18.29
N GLU A 211 9.46 17.21 -18.28
CA GLU A 211 10.33 17.70 -19.38
C GLU A 211 10.07 17.03 -20.74
N THR A 212 9.55 15.79 -20.74
CA THR A 212 9.35 15.01 -21.97
C THR A 212 7.89 14.71 -22.29
N GLY A 213 6.96 14.95 -21.37
CA GLY A 213 5.56 14.57 -21.53
C GLY A 213 5.35 13.06 -21.52
N SER A 214 6.20 12.30 -20.81
CA SER A 214 6.23 10.83 -20.86
C SER A 214 5.61 10.18 -19.63
N VAL A 215 5.12 8.94 -19.77
CA VAL A 215 4.70 8.07 -18.66
C VAL A 215 5.75 6.99 -18.45
N ALA A 216 6.28 6.87 -17.23
CA ALA A 216 7.26 5.86 -16.86
C ALA A 216 6.59 4.68 -16.13
N LEU A 217 6.98 3.46 -16.53
CA LEU A 217 6.46 2.20 -15.99
C LEU A 217 7.60 1.25 -15.58
N PHE A 218 7.41 0.57 -14.46
CA PHE A 218 8.28 -0.49 -13.97
C PHE A 218 7.47 -1.79 -13.88
N THR A 219 7.89 -2.85 -14.57
CA THR A 219 7.22 -4.16 -14.51
C THR A 219 8.21 -5.31 -14.67
N ASN A 220 7.82 -6.49 -14.19
CA ASN A 220 8.62 -7.71 -14.28
C ASN A 220 8.07 -8.74 -15.28
N GLU A 221 6.87 -8.51 -15.81
CA GLU A 221 6.13 -9.51 -16.59
C GLU A 221 6.05 -9.17 -18.10
N GLY A 222 6.32 -7.92 -18.49
CA GLY A 222 6.31 -7.46 -19.89
C GLY A 222 4.92 -7.43 -20.55
N ASN A 223 3.86 -7.71 -19.78
CA ASN A 223 2.47 -7.60 -20.20
C ASN A 223 2.07 -6.15 -20.52
N GLU A 224 2.73 -5.17 -19.89
CA GLU A 224 2.45 -3.76 -20.11
C GLU A 224 2.74 -3.37 -21.57
N GLY A 225 3.83 -3.84 -22.16
CA GLY A 225 4.19 -3.49 -23.55
C GLY A 225 3.12 -3.92 -24.53
N MET A 226 2.54 -5.12 -24.35
CA MET A 226 1.40 -5.56 -25.16
C MET A 226 0.11 -4.79 -24.86
N CYS A 227 -0.04 -4.19 -23.68
CA CYS A 227 -1.16 -3.30 -23.39
C CYS A 227 -0.97 -1.90 -23.98
N THR A 228 0.26 -1.40 -24.06
CA THR A 228 0.50 0.01 -24.42
C THR A 228 0.90 0.21 -25.88
N ILE A 229 1.39 -0.83 -26.55
CA ILE A 229 1.91 -0.75 -27.92
C ILE A 229 0.94 -1.35 -28.95
N VAL A 230 0.25 -2.44 -28.61
CA VAL A 230 -0.61 -3.19 -29.56
C VAL A 230 -1.95 -2.50 -29.82
N PRO A 231 -2.69 -2.01 -28.80
CA PRO A 231 -4.00 -1.42 -29.03
C PRO A 231 -3.90 -0.04 -29.69
N ARG A 232 -4.86 0.28 -30.56
CA ARG A 232 -4.94 1.59 -31.24
C ARG A 232 -5.15 2.76 -30.28
N VAL A 233 -5.81 2.52 -29.14
CA VAL A 233 -5.99 3.53 -28.07
C VAL A 233 -5.22 3.10 -26.84
N HIS A 234 -4.43 4.00 -26.25
CA HIS A 234 -3.81 3.80 -24.95
C HIS A 234 -4.23 4.90 -23.98
N VAL A 235 -4.65 4.51 -22.78
CA VAL A 235 -5.01 5.42 -21.69
C VAL A 235 -4.14 5.12 -20.47
N ALA A 236 -3.30 6.07 -20.06
CA ALA A 236 -2.59 5.99 -18.78
C ALA A 236 -3.40 6.73 -17.69
N VAL A 237 -3.63 6.06 -16.55
CA VAL A 237 -4.27 6.67 -15.37
C VAL A 237 -3.27 6.76 -14.22
N THR A 238 -3.06 7.97 -13.68
CA THR A 238 -2.07 8.17 -12.62
C THR A 238 -2.47 9.32 -11.69
N GLY A 239 -1.97 9.27 -10.47
CA GLY A 239 -2.19 10.35 -9.51
C GLY A 239 -1.32 11.56 -9.80
N ILE A 240 -1.83 12.75 -9.50
CA ILE A 240 -1.11 14.03 -9.71
C ILE A 240 0.24 14.07 -8.98
N GLU A 241 0.35 13.38 -7.84
CA GLU A 241 1.56 13.40 -7.01
C GLU A 241 2.76 12.77 -7.71
N LYS A 242 2.54 11.96 -8.73
CA LYS A 242 3.56 11.15 -9.41
C LYS A 242 4.33 11.91 -10.49
N VAL A 243 4.16 13.22 -10.64
CA VAL A 243 4.99 14.01 -11.54
C VAL A 243 6.44 14.09 -11.04
N LEU A 244 7.38 13.99 -11.97
CA LEU A 244 8.79 14.30 -11.78
C LEU A 244 9.22 15.34 -12.82
N PRO A 245 10.02 16.34 -12.43
CA PRO A 245 10.51 17.36 -13.35
C PRO A 245 11.28 16.76 -14.54
N THR A 246 12.26 15.88 -14.27
CA THR A 246 13.19 15.38 -15.29
C THR A 246 13.37 13.85 -15.28
N LEU A 247 13.94 13.32 -16.36
CA LEU A 247 14.40 11.94 -16.49
C LEU A 247 15.54 11.62 -15.52
N GLU A 248 16.35 12.62 -15.13
CA GLU A 248 17.33 12.45 -14.04
C GLU A 248 16.65 12.19 -12.70
N ASP A 249 15.55 12.88 -12.41
CA ASP A 249 14.76 12.61 -11.21
C ASP A 249 14.20 11.19 -11.24
N LEU A 250 13.72 10.74 -12.39
CA LEU A 250 13.29 9.35 -12.59
C LEU A 250 14.42 8.36 -12.38
N ALA A 251 15.61 8.62 -12.96
CA ALA A 251 16.78 7.75 -12.83
C ALA A 251 17.21 7.63 -11.36
N MET A 252 17.17 8.73 -10.60
CA MET A 252 17.44 8.69 -9.16
C MET A 252 16.42 7.81 -8.42
N ILE A 253 15.14 7.98 -8.69
CA ILE A 253 14.08 7.16 -8.06
C ILE A 253 14.17 5.68 -8.48
N ALA A 254 14.58 5.41 -9.73
CA ALA A 254 14.79 4.06 -10.26
C ALA A 254 15.90 3.31 -9.50
N ARG A 255 16.87 4.01 -8.89
CA ARG A 255 17.88 3.37 -8.02
C ARG A 255 17.26 2.76 -6.77
N LEU A 256 16.16 3.33 -6.27
CA LEU A 256 15.53 2.94 -5.00
C LEU A 256 14.29 2.04 -5.16
N LEU A 257 13.46 2.28 -6.18
CA LEU A 257 12.16 1.64 -6.32
C LEU A 257 12.25 0.11 -6.43
N PRO A 258 12.98 -0.49 -7.40
CA PRO A 258 13.03 -1.95 -7.56
C PRO A 258 13.74 -2.63 -6.39
N ARG A 259 14.80 -2.01 -5.85
CA ARG A 259 15.54 -2.51 -4.68
C ARG A 259 14.64 -2.62 -3.46
N SER A 260 13.79 -1.62 -3.25
CA SER A 260 12.86 -1.59 -2.13
C SER A 260 11.61 -2.46 -2.34
N ALA A 261 11.21 -2.69 -3.59
CA ALA A 261 9.99 -3.43 -3.93
C ALA A 261 10.22 -4.93 -4.02
N THR A 262 11.14 -5.35 -4.89
CA THR A 262 11.37 -6.76 -5.25
C THR A 262 12.78 -7.24 -4.92
N GLY A 263 13.65 -6.35 -4.41
CA GLY A 263 15.05 -6.69 -4.13
C GLY A 263 15.88 -6.86 -5.40
N GLN A 264 15.52 -6.14 -6.47
CA GLN A 264 16.25 -6.15 -7.74
C GLN A 264 16.96 -4.81 -7.95
N SER A 265 18.10 -4.81 -8.63
CA SER A 265 18.82 -3.59 -8.99
C SER A 265 18.02 -2.70 -9.97
N ILE A 266 17.27 -3.34 -10.87
CA ILE A 266 16.30 -2.77 -11.81
C ILE A 266 15.19 -3.80 -12.09
N SER A 267 14.01 -3.38 -12.53
CA SER A 267 12.95 -4.29 -12.98
C SER A 267 13.31 -4.93 -14.33
N ASN A 268 12.72 -6.10 -14.66
CA ASN A 268 13.00 -6.79 -15.92
C ASN A 268 12.61 -5.95 -17.15
N TYR A 269 11.58 -5.11 -16.99
CA TYR A 269 11.14 -4.15 -18.00
C TYR A 269 11.02 -2.77 -17.37
N PHE A 270 11.43 -1.77 -18.13
CA PHE A 270 11.32 -0.37 -17.78
C PHE A 270 10.99 0.39 -19.06
N SER A 271 9.82 1.03 -19.07
CA SER A 271 9.26 1.63 -20.28
C SER A 271 8.99 3.11 -20.05
N ILE A 272 9.38 3.94 -21.02
CA ILE A 272 9.08 5.37 -21.05
C ILE A 272 8.21 5.61 -22.28
N LEU A 273 6.92 5.77 -22.05
CA LEU A 273 5.91 5.93 -23.10
C LEU A 273 5.74 7.40 -23.43
N THR A 274 5.93 7.78 -24.69
CA THR A 274 5.94 9.20 -25.11
C THR A 274 5.10 9.37 -26.37
N GLY A 275 3.97 10.07 -26.24
CA GLY A 275 3.15 10.45 -27.38
C GLY A 275 2.43 9.30 -28.08
N THR A 276 1.85 9.65 -29.23
CA THR A 276 1.28 8.69 -30.18
C THR A 276 2.35 8.18 -31.14
N ARG A 277 2.05 7.06 -31.80
CA ARG A 277 2.85 6.55 -32.92
C ARG A 277 3.07 7.62 -34.00
N SER A 278 4.32 7.78 -34.43
CA SER A 278 4.72 8.70 -35.50
C SER A 278 4.43 8.13 -36.89
N ALA A 279 4.41 8.99 -37.91
CA ALA A 279 4.29 8.54 -39.29
C ALA A 279 5.46 7.61 -39.68
N GLY A 280 5.13 6.40 -40.15
CA GLY A 280 6.12 5.39 -40.56
C GLY A 280 6.55 4.42 -39.46
N GLU A 281 6.18 4.66 -38.20
CA GLU A 281 6.34 3.66 -37.13
C GLU A 281 5.31 2.54 -37.30
N LEU A 282 5.72 1.29 -37.06
CA LEU A 282 4.87 0.11 -37.24
C LEU A 282 3.98 -0.15 -36.02
N ASP A 283 4.41 0.29 -34.85
CA ASP A 283 3.86 -0.07 -33.54
C ASP A 283 3.61 1.17 -32.67
N GLY A 284 2.68 1.05 -31.72
CA GLY A 284 2.27 2.14 -30.83
C GLY A 284 0.84 2.63 -31.08
N PRO A 285 0.27 3.36 -30.11
CA PRO A 285 -1.12 3.78 -30.16
C PRO A 285 -1.32 4.92 -31.16
N GLU A 286 -2.42 4.87 -31.90
CA GLU A 286 -2.91 5.96 -32.75
C GLU A 286 -3.48 7.12 -31.91
N HIS A 287 -3.99 6.79 -30.72
CA HIS A 287 -4.51 7.76 -29.76
C HIS A 287 -3.96 7.48 -28.38
N HIS A 288 -3.30 8.47 -27.78
CA HIS A 288 -2.75 8.39 -26.44
C HIS A 288 -3.45 9.39 -25.52
N TYR A 289 -3.92 8.91 -24.37
CA TYR A 289 -4.57 9.72 -23.34
C TYR A 289 -3.85 9.54 -22.01
N VAL A 290 -3.69 10.63 -21.25
CA VAL A 290 -3.24 10.58 -19.86
C VAL A 290 -4.30 11.24 -18.99
N ILE A 291 -4.80 10.52 -17.99
CA ILE A 291 -5.73 11.04 -17.00
C ILE A 291 -4.99 11.24 -15.69
N LEU A 292 -4.83 12.50 -15.31
CA LEU A 292 -4.26 12.93 -14.03
C LEU A 292 -5.37 12.97 -12.98
N VAL A 293 -5.22 12.17 -11.92
CA VAL A 293 -6.25 11.99 -10.89
C VAL A 293 -5.80 12.64 -9.59
N ASP A 294 -6.58 13.60 -9.09
CA ASP A 294 -6.38 14.13 -7.75
C ASP A 294 -6.86 13.13 -6.69
N GLY A 295 -8.17 12.91 -6.58
CA GLY A 295 -8.71 11.96 -5.60
C GLY A 295 -8.34 12.28 -4.15
N GLY A 296 -8.17 13.57 -3.83
CA GLY A 296 -7.81 14.07 -2.50
C GLY A 296 -6.31 14.14 -2.19
N ARG A 297 -5.44 14.00 -3.20
CA ARG A 297 -3.98 14.12 -3.07
C ARG A 297 -3.56 15.57 -2.85
N SER A 298 -4.16 16.51 -3.58
CA SER A 298 -3.93 17.95 -3.44
C SER A 298 -4.19 18.43 -2.01
N GLY A 299 -5.21 17.89 -1.35
CA GLY A 299 -5.56 18.18 0.05
C GLY A 299 -4.51 17.75 1.08
N LEU A 300 -3.46 17.01 0.69
CA LEU A 300 -2.33 16.68 1.57
C LEU A 300 -1.19 17.69 1.50
N LEU A 301 -1.12 18.51 0.44
CA LEU A 301 -0.08 19.53 0.27
C LEU A 301 -0.17 20.59 1.37
N GLY A 302 0.98 21.02 1.90
CA GLY A 302 1.09 21.99 2.98
C GLY A 302 0.57 21.49 4.33
N GLY A 303 0.07 20.25 4.41
CA GLY A 303 -0.55 19.69 5.60
C GLY A 303 0.34 18.71 6.35
N ASP A 304 -0.16 18.26 7.50
CA ASP A 304 0.50 17.26 8.35
C ASP A 304 0.89 15.95 7.64
N PHE A 305 0.23 15.64 6.52
CA PHE A 305 0.34 14.39 5.79
C PHE A 305 1.05 14.53 4.43
N GLU A 306 1.58 15.70 4.09
CA GLU A 306 2.24 15.97 2.81
C GLU A 306 3.33 14.95 2.48
N ALA A 307 4.08 14.51 3.49
CA ALA A 307 5.12 13.49 3.35
C ALA A 307 4.64 12.19 2.67
N MET A 308 3.33 11.88 2.73
CA MET A 308 2.75 10.73 2.03
C MET A 308 2.82 10.85 0.52
N LEU A 309 2.79 12.06 -0.03
CA LEU A 309 2.87 12.30 -1.46
C LEU A 309 4.23 11.90 -2.05
N ARG A 310 5.28 11.78 -1.21
CA ARG A 310 6.58 11.23 -1.65
C ARG A 310 6.54 9.73 -1.96
N CYS A 311 5.48 9.01 -1.60
CA CYS A 311 5.43 7.55 -1.69
C CYS A 311 5.55 7.02 -3.12
N ILE A 312 6.64 6.29 -3.40
CA ILE A 312 6.89 5.63 -4.68
C ILE A 312 6.22 4.25 -4.81
N ARG A 313 5.32 3.88 -3.88
CA ARG A 313 4.55 2.62 -3.89
C ARG A 313 5.39 1.33 -3.92
N CYS A 314 6.58 1.33 -3.33
CA CYS A 314 7.47 0.16 -3.31
C CYS A 314 6.98 -1.00 -2.41
N GLY A 315 6.15 -0.74 -1.41
CA GLY A 315 5.63 -1.80 -0.52
C GLY A 315 6.57 -2.24 0.61
N ALA A 316 7.80 -1.71 0.71
CA ALA A 316 8.75 -2.03 1.78
C ALA A 316 8.13 -1.91 3.20
N CYS A 317 7.32 -0.87 3.44
CA CYS A 317 6.62 -0.69 4.71
C CYS A 317 5.66 -1.84 5.05
N MET A 318 5.03 -2.47 4.05
CA MET A 318 4.13 -3.60 4.23
C MET A 318 4.93 -4.87 4.54
N ASN A 319 6.02 -5.07 3.80
CA ASN A 319 6.89 -6.24 3.93
C ASN A 319 7.55 -6.34 5.30
N HIS A 320 7.85 -5.22 5.95
CA HIS A 320 8.45 -5.17 7.28
C HIS A 320 7.44 -4.96 8.42
N CYS A 321 6.15 -4.78 8.11
CA CYS A 321 5.15 -4.52 9.14
C CYS A 321 4.72 -5.83 9.83
N PRO A 322 4.91 -5.97 11.14
CA PRO A 322 4.51 -7.18 11.86
C PRO A 322 2.98 -7.39 11.87
N VAL A 323 2.20 -6.31 11.79
CA VAL A 323 0.74 -6.40 11.70
C VAL A 323 0.34 -6.96 10.33
N TYR A 324 0.86 -6.36 9.24
CA TYR A 324 0.59 -6.81 7.88
C TYR A 324 1.00 -8.28 7.66
N GLN A 325 2.18 -8.68 8.16
CA GLN A 325 2.67 -10.06 8.09
C GLN A 325 1.79 -11.08 8.82
N LYS A 326 0.84 -10.64 9.66
CA LYS A 326 -0.09 -11.51 10.39
C LYS A 326 -1.50 -11.49 9.82
N VAL A 327 -2.01 -10.33 9.44
CA VAL A 327 -3.41 -10.20 8.99
C VAL A 327 -3.59 -10.13 7.47
N GLY A 328 -2.50 -9.94 6.71
CA GLY A 328 -2.54 -9.73 5.26
C GLY A 328 -3.22 -8.41 4.85
N GLY A 329 -3.23 -8.11 3.55
CA GLY A 329 -3.78 -6.84 3.08
C GLY A 329 -5.30 -6.73 3.08
N HIS A 330 -6.02 -7.84 2.88
CA HIS A 330 -7.49 -7.81 2.88
C HIS A 330 -8.09 -7.34 4.21
N ALA A 331 -7.40 -7.55 5.33
CA ALA A 331 -7.89 -7.08 6.64
C ALA A 331 -8.09 -5.56 6.67
N TYR A 332 -7.28 -4.78 5.93
CA TYR A 332 -7.33 -3.31 5.90
C TYR A 332 -8.58 -2.76 5.18
N GLY A 333 -9.25 -3.59 4.36
CA GLY A 333 -10.59 -3.28 3.86
C GLY A 333 -10.66 -2.27 2.71
N TRP A 334 -9.53 -1.89 2.09
CA TRP A 334 -9.54 -1.04 0.90
C TRP A 334 -8.30 -1.25 0.03
N VAL A 335 -8.23 -0.50 -1.07
CA VAL A 335 -7.21 -0.56 -2.13
C VAL A 335 -5.79 -0.42 -1.57
N TYR A 336 -5.61 0.38 -0.53
CA TYR A 336 -4.32 0.59 0.12
C TYR A 336 -4.21 -0.14 1.46
N PRO A 337 -3.50 -1.28 1.52
CA PRO A 337 -3.23 -1.99 2.78
C PRO A 337 -1.94 -1.55 3.48
N GLY A 338 -1.75 -2.05 4.70
CA GLY A 338 -0.50 -1.90 5.47
C GLY A 338 -0.30 -0.50 6.07
N PRO A 339 0.93 -0.18 6.52
CA PRO A 339 1.21 1.10 7.19
C PRO A 339 0.92 2.33 6.34
N MET A 340 1.35 2.34 5.08
CA MET A 340 1.07 3.43 4.13
C MET A 340 -0.44 3.58 3.90
N GLY A 341 -1.15 2.47 3.69
CA GLY A 341 -2.60 2.47 3.53
C GLY A 341 -3.36 2.93 4.76
N SER A 342 -2.82 2.68 5.95
CA SER A 342 -3.38 3.13 7.23
C SER A 342 -3.24 4.64 7.46
N VAL A 343 -2.45 5.34 6.64
CA VAL A 343 -2.40 6.81 6.59
C VAL A 343 -3.22 7.36 5.43
N LEU A 344 -3.06 6.80 4.22
CA LEU A 344 -3.75 7.31 3.03
C LEU A 344 -5.25 7.05 3.01
N THR A 345 -5.70 5.89 3.47
CA THR A 345 -7.14 5.56 3.46
C THR A 345 -7.93 6.57 4.31
N PRO A 346 -7.57 6.85 5.57
CA PRO A 346 -8.20 7.93 6.33
C PRO A 346 -8.18 9.29 5.64
N ALA A 347 -7.10 9.61 4.93
CA ALA A 347 -6.94 10.87 4.22
C ALA A 347 -7.88 11.00 3.02
N TYR A 348 -8.11 9.91 2.28
CA TYR A 348 -8.92 9.92 1.06
C TYR A 348 -10.41 9.66 1.32
N VAL A 349 -10.75 8.82 2.30
CA VAL A 349 -12.15 8.39 2.51
C VAL A 349 -12.77 8.87 3.82
N GLY A 350 -11.99 9.56 4.65
CA GLY A 350 -12.40 10.08 5.95
C GLY A 350 -12.05 9.16 7.11
N ILE A 351 -11.54 9.75 8.20
CA ILE A 351 -11.04 9.05 9.39
C ILE A 351 -12.14 8.30 10.16
N GLU A 352 -13.39 8.73 10.02
CA GLU A 352 -14.60 8.18 10.63
C GLU A 352 -14.91 6.78 10.10
N LYS A 353 -14.58 6.51 8.83
CA LYS A 353 -14.78 5.21 8.19
C LYS A 353 -13.61 4.25 8.42
N THR A 354 -12.56 4.71 9.08
CA THR A 354 -11.27 4.02 9.19
C THR A 354 -10.73 4.02 10.62
N LEU A 355 -11.61 4.00 11.63
CA LEU A 355 -11.24 4.24 13.03
C LEU A 355 -10.14 3.29 13.56
N ASP A 356 -10.11 2.06 13.07
CA ASP A 356 -9.14 1.05 13.49
C ASP A 356 -7.81 1.09 12.71
N LEU A 357 -7.75 1.71 11.52
CA LEU A 357 -6.53 1.68 10.71
C LEU A 357 -5.35 2.42 11.38
N PRO A 358 -5.50 3.62 11.96
CA PRO A 358 -4.43 4.25 12.74
C PRO A 358 -3.97 3.39 13.92
N GLN A 359 -4.84 2.52 14.44
CA GLN A 359 -4.57 1.60 15.55
C GLN A 359 -3.94 0.28 15.08
N ALA A 360 -3.97 -0.03 13.78
CA ALA A 360 -3.38 -1.21 13.16
C ALA A 360 -1.84 -1.14 13.05
N ALA A 361 -1.19 -0.57 14.07
CA ALA A 361 0.25 -0.40 14.13
C ALA A 361 0.75 -0.53 15.58
N THR A 362 1.84 -1.29 15.74
CA THR A 362 2.59 -1.39 16.99
C THR A 362 3.45 -0.15 17.26
N LEU A 363 3.54 0.77 16.29
CA LEU A 363 4.42 1.94 16.32
C LEU A 363 5.90 1.58 16.55
N CYS A 364 6.36 0.41 16.06
CA CYS A 364 7.74 -0.06 16.23
C CYS A 364 8.81 0.72 15.44
N GLY A 365 8.42 1.66 14.57
CA GLY A 365 9.37 2.47 13.80
C GLY A 365 9.91 1.84 12.51
N GLU A 366 9.80 0.52 12.34
CA GLU A 366 10.45 -0.20 11.23
C GLU A 366 10.05 0.33 9.84
N CYS A 367 8.77 0.64 9.64
CA CYS A 367 8.28 1.20 8.37
C CYS A 367 8.89 2.57 8.01
N HIS A 368 9.37 3.34 9.00
CA HIS A 368 10.13 4.57 8.78
C HIS A 368 11.57 4.21 8.35
N VAL A 369 12.23 3.33 9.10
CA VAL A 369 13.62 2.90 8.83
C VAL A 369 13.78 2.40 7.39
N VAL A 370 12.87 1.55 6.93
CA VAL A 370 12.98 0.92 5.60
C VAL A 370 12.44 1.76 4.45
N CYS A 371 11.78 2.89 4.72
CA CYS A 371 11.17 3.69 3.67
C CYS A 371 12.26 4.38 2.82
N PRO A 372 12.40 4.08 1.51
CA PRO A 372 13.39 4.75 0.66
C PRO A 372 13.13 6.27 0.55
N MET A 373 11.92 6.72 0.85
CA MET A 373 11.51 8.13 0.73
C MET A 373 11.38 8.85 2.08
N LYS A 374 11.98 8.28 3.14
CA LYS A 374 12.00 8.84 4.51
C LYS A 374 10.62 9.35 4.97
N ILE A 375 9.56 8.57 4.73
CA ILE A 375 8.20 8.92 5.15
C ILE A 375 8.03 8.51 6.62
N PRO A 376 7.69 9.45 7.53
CA PRO A 376 7.60 9.17 8.96
C PRO A 376 6.24 8.54 9.33
N LEU A 377 5.95 7.36 8.74
CA LEU A 377 4.67 6.67 8.90
C LEU A 377 4.20 6.52 10.36
N PRO A 378 5.05 6.17 11.35
CA PRO A 378 4.63 6.09 12.75
C PRO A 378 4.11 7.43 13.31
N ASP A 379 4.74 8.55 12.96
CA ASP A 379 4.30 9.87 13.40
C ASP A 379 3.00 10.29 12.74
N LEU A 380 2.85 10.00 11.44
CA LEU A 380 1.60 10.26 10.72
C LEU A 380 0.44 9.45 11.31
N LEU A 381 0.68 8.18 11.65
CA LEU A 381 -0.32 7.35 12.33
C LEU A 381 -0.65 7.91 13.72
N ARG A 382 0.35 8.39 14.47
CA ARG A 382 0.12 9.04 15.77
C ARG A 382 -0.73 10.31 15.64
N LYS A 383 -0.45 11.18 14.65
CA LYS A 383 -1.28 12.36 14.36
C LYS A 383 -2.74 11.97 14.06
N LEU A 384 -2.97 10.89 13.33
CA LEU A 384 -4.33 10.38 13.12
C LEU A 384 -5.00 9.94 14.43
N ARG A 385 -4.26 9.28 15.35
CA ARG A 385 -4.79 8.92 16.68
C ARG A 385 -5.11 10.15 17.53
N GLU A 386 -4.27 11.19 17.47
CA GLU A 386 -4.50 12.48 18.14
C GLU A 386 -5.78 13.12 17.61
N ARG A 387 -5.94 13.23 16.28
CA ARG A 387 -7.18 13.74 15.64
C ARG A 387 -8.42 12.92 16.01
N GLN A 388 -8.31 11.59 16.09
CA GLN A 388 -9.43 10.74 16.55
C GLN A 388 -9.84 11.06 17.99
N PHE A 389 -8.88 11.34 18.86
CA PHE A 389 -9.13 11.66 20.26
C PHE A 389 -9.76 13.05 20.43
N GLU A 390 -9.21 14.06 19.74
CA GLU A 390 -9.70 15.45 19.75
C GLU A 390 -11.14 15.54 19.24
N ARG A 391 -11.44 14.84 18.13
CA ARG A 391 -12.77 14.81 17.52
C ARG A 391 -13.75 13.88 18.25
N GLY A 392 -13.33 13.23 19.33
CA GLY A 392 -14.17 12.32 20.10
C GLY A 392 -14.65 11.08 19.36
N LEU A 393 -13.90 10.63 18.36
CA LEU A 393 -14.24 9.47 17.53
C LEU A 393 -13.89 8.12 18.17
N ARG A 394 -13.16 8.14 19.30
CA ARG A 394 -12.82 6.95 20.08
C ARG A 394 -13.86 6.69 21.17
N PRO A 395 -14.09 5.42 21.57
CA PRO A 395 -15.02 5.07 22.65
C PRO A 395 -14.76 5.87 23.92
N LEU A 396 -15.82 6.34 24.58
CA LEU A 396 -15.71 7.19 25.78
C LEU A 396 -14.88 6.51 26.89
N GLY A 397 -15.06 5.20 27.09
CA GLY A 397 -14.28 4.43 28.07
C GLY A 397 -12.78 4.43 27.80
N GLU A 398 -12.36 4.34 26.52
CA GLU A 398 -10.95 4.44 26.14
C GLU A 398 -10.40 5.84 26.45
N ARG A 399 -11.17 6.88 26.12
CA ARG A 399 -10.77 8.28 26.36
C ARG A 399 -10.65 8.59 27.84
N LEU A 400 -11.63 8.19 28.64
CA LEU A 400 -11.62 8.36 30.11
C LEU A 400 -10.49 7.55 30.76
N GLY A 401 -10.26 6.31 30.30
CA GLY A 401 -9.15 5.48 30.79
C GLY A 401 -7.78 6.13 30.54
N LEU A 402 -7.56 6.65 29.33
CA LEU A 402 -6.33 7.39 28.99
C LEU A 402 -6.21 8.70 29.78
N ALA A 403 -7.30 9.44 29.97
CA ALA A 403 -7.31 10.67 30.75
C ALA A 403 -6.98 10.40 32.23
N ALA A 404 -7.57 9.35 32.83
CA ALA A 404 -7.28 8.92 34.19
C ALA A 404 -5.83 8.44 34.34
N TRP A 405 -5.33 7.64 33.39
CA TRP A 405 -3.93 7.22 33.37
C TRP A 405 -3.00 8.44 33.25
N GLY A 406 -3.28 9.37 32.34
CA GLY A 406 -2.50 10.59 32.16
C GLY A 406 -2.49 11.48 33.41
N PHE A 407 -3.62 11.61 34.11
CA PHE A 407 -3.73 12.32 35.38
C PHE A 407 -2.81 11.72 36.45
N LEU A 408 -2.77 10.38 36.57
CA LEU A 408 -1.90 9.68 37.51
C LEU A 408 -0.43 9.76 37.08
N ALA A 409 -0.12 9.45 35.82
CA ALA A 409 1.23 9.38 35.29
C ALA A 409 1.99 10.72 35.36
N ARG A 410 1.27 11.86 35.23
CA ARG A 410 1.85 13.21 35.40
C ARG A 410 2.15 13.57 36.87
N ARG A 411 1.76 12.73 37.84
CA ARG A 411 1.93 12.96 39.28
C ARG A 411 2.70 11.79 39.91
N PRO A 412 4.05 11.86 39.98
CA PRO A 412 4.88 10.73 40.38
C PRO A 412 4.51 10.09 41.72
N SER A 413 4.12 10.88 42.73
CA SER A 413 3.68 10.39 44.04
C SER A 413 2.40 9.56 43.95
N LEU A 414 1.36 10.09 43.27
CA LEU A 414 0.10 9.39 43.06
C LEU A 414 0.29 8.14 42.20
N TYR A 415 1.09 8.23 41.14
CA TYR A 415 1.41 7.09 40.28
C TYR A 415 2.09 5.97 41.07
N ARG A 416 3.01 6.30 41.98
CA ARG A 416 3.69 5.32 42.83
C ARG A 416 2.72 4.65 43.81
N ILE A 417 1.82 5.41 44.43
CA ILE A 417 0.82 4.88 45.36
C ILE A 417 -0.16 3.96 44.62
N SER A 418 -0.69 4.41 43.47
CA SER A 418 -1.66 3.66 42.68
C SER A 418 -1.05 2.36 42.12
N THR A 419 0.18 2.40 41.61
CA THR A 419 0.87 1.20 41.10
C THR A 419 1.23 0.22 42.22
N LEU A 420 1.59 0.69 43.41
CA LEU A 420 1.79 -0.16 44.60
C LEU A 420 0.49 -0.86 45.02
N ALA A 421 -0.61 -0.11 45.11
CA ALA A 421 -1.92 -0.64 45.44
C ALA A 421 -2.38 -1.67 44.41
N ALA A 422 -2.31 -1.33 43.12
CA ALA A 422 -2.63 -2.24 42.02
C ALA A 422 -1.77 -3.51 42.05
N SER A 423 -0.47 -3.40 42.31
CA SER A 423 0.43 -4.56 42.41
C SER A 423 0.11 -5.47 43.60
N ARG A 424 -0.36 -4.92 44.73
CA ARG A 424 -0.81 -5.71 45.89
C ARG A 424 -2.14 -6.38 45.61
N LEU A 425 -3.08 -5.66 44.99
CA LEU A 425 -4.38 -6.18 44.59
C LEU A 425 -4.23 -7.35 43.61
N LEU A 426 -3.43 -7.17 42.54
CA LEU A 426 -3.16 -8.22 41.56
C LEU A 426 -2.47 -9.44 42.17
N ARG A 427 -1.57 -9.24 43.15
CA ARG A 427 -0.97 -10.36 43.92
C ARG A 427 -2.00 -11.10 44.75
N TRP A 428 -2.86 -10.37 45.45
CA TRP A 428 -3.92 -10.97 46.24
C TRP A 428 -4.87 -11.79 45.37
N PHE A 429 -5.25 -11.27 44.20
CA PHE A 429 -6.03 -12.02 43.21
C PHE A 429 -5.30 -13.24 42.65
N ALA A 430 -3.97 -13.19 42.50
CA ALA A 430 -3.17 -14.31 42.01
C ALA A 430 -3.01 -15.41 43.07
N GLY A 431 -3.02 -15.05 44.36
CA GLY A 431 -2.75 -15.97 45.46
C GLY A 431 -1.36 -16.56 45.33
N THR A 432 -1.27 -17.89 45.20
CA THR A 432 -0.02 -18.63 44.98
C THR A 432 0.35 -18.82 43.51
N LYS A 433 -0.51 -18.39 42.57
CA LYS A 433 -0.30 -18.59 41.13
C LYS A 433 0.72 -17.59 40.59
N ALA A 434 1.60 -18.07 39.72
CA ALA A 434 2.55 -17.21 38.99
C ALA A 434 1.87 -16.33 37.92
N HIS A 435 0.66 -16.69 37.49
CA HIS A 435 -0.05 -16.03 36.40
C HIS A 435 -1.55 -15.90 36.67
N LEU A 436 -2.14 -14.83 36.14
CA LEU A 436 -3.57 -14.52 36.14
C LEU A 436 -4.13 -14.75 34.74
N ARG A 437 -5.07 -15.69 34.61
CA ARG A 437 -5.83 -15.96 33.37
C ARG A 437 -6.91 -14.92 33.09
N HIS A 438 -7.28 -14.13 34.09
CA HIS A 438 -8.27 -13.08 33.96
C HIS A 438 -7.86 -11.89 34.81
N VAL A 439 -7.88 -10.70 34.22
CA VAL A 439 -7.67 -9.43 34.91
C VAL A 439 -8.81 -8.49 34.52
N PRO A 440 -9.59 -7.98 35.50
CA PRO A 440 -10.69 -7.05 35.22
C PRO A 440 -10.21 -5.86 34.38
N GLY A 441 -10.96 -5.52 33.33
CA GLY A 441 -10.61 -4.44 32.39
C GLY A 441 -9.51 -4.79 31.36
N ALA A 442 -8.87 -5.95 31.47
CA ALA A 442 -7.84 -6.42 30.52
C ALA A 442 -8.26 -7.71 29.78
N GLY A 443 -9.56 -7.98 29.70
CA GLY A 443 -10.12 -9.22 29.11
C GLY A 443 -9.61 -9.52 27.70
N ALA A 444 -9.51 -8.50 26.84
CA ALA A 444 -8.99 -8.66 25.47
C ALA A 444 -7.53 -9.15 25.43
N TRP A 445 -6.70 -8.76 26.40
CA TRP A 445 -5.35 -9.27 26.55
C TRP A 445 -5.36 -10.70 27.13
N THR A 446 -6.10 -10.89 28.22
CA THR A 446 -6.10 -12.17 28.95
C THR A 446 -6.81 -13.32 28.22
N GLN A 447 -7.55 -13.03 27.15
CA GLN A 447 -8.06 -14.03 26.21
C GLN A 447 -6.96 -14.77 25.45
N HIS A 448 -5.80 -14.13 25.25
CA HIS A 448 -4.72 -14.67 24.43
C HIS A 448 -3.38 -14.78 25.17
N ARG A 449 -3.23 -14.10 26.32
CA ARG A 449 -1.99 -14.05 27.09
C ARG A 449 -2.27 -14.04 28.57
N ASP A 450 -1.64 -14.95 29.30
CA ASP A 450 -1.65 -14.91 30.75
C ASP A 450 -0.91 -13.66 31.26
N PHE A 451 -1.47 -13.00 32.28
CA PHE A 451 -0.85 -11.85 32.92
C PHE A 451 0.06 -12.32 34.05
N ALA A 452 1.35 -11.98 34.02
CA ALA A 452 2.28 -12.35 35.08
C ALA A 452 1.88 -11.71 36.41
N ALA A 453 1.71 -12.52 37.46
CA ALA A 453 1.42 -12.02 38.79
C ALA A 453 2.60 -11.17 39.28
N PRO A 454 2.38 -9.93 39.76
CA PRO A 454 3.48 -9.10 40.23
C PRO A 454 4.26 -9.80 41.35
N SER A 455 5.57 -9.98 41.19
CA SER A 455 6.44 -10.58 42.21
C SER A 455 7.45 -9.56 42.73
N GLY A 456 7.83 -9.65 44.01
CA GLY A 456 8.82 -8.77 44.62
C GLY A 456 8.39 -7.30 44.80
N LYS A 457 9.35 -6.42 45.10
CA LYS A 457 9.12 -4.96 45.23
C LYS A 457 8.95 -4.35 43.83
N PRO A 458 8.09 -3.34 43.60
CA PRO A 458 8.04 -2.66 42.31
C PRO A 458 9.36 -1.95 42.01
N PHE A 459 9.62 -1.70 40.72
CA PHE A 459 10.86 -1.07 40.25
C PHE A 459 11.22 0.20 41.03
N SER A 460 10.26 1.08 41.31
CA SER A 460 10.50 2.33 42.05
C SER A 460 11.04 2.10 43.47
N ALA A 461 10.58 1.04 44.15
CA ALA A 461 11.08 0.67 45.47
C ALA A 461 12.45 -0.03 45.38
N GLN A 462 12.67 -0.87 44.37
CA GLN A 462 13.99 -1.45 44.10
C GLN A 462 15.03 -0.37 43.77
N TRP A 463 14.63 0.62 42.97
CA TRP A 463 15.46 1.75 42.57
C TRP A 463 15.82 2.64 43.76
N ALA A 464 14.83 3.00 44.59
CA ALA A 464 15.09 3.75 45.81
C ALA A 464 16.03 3.00 46.76
N GLN A 465 15.86 1.69 46.91
CA GLN A 465 16.74 0.86 47.72
C GLN A 465 18.18 0.86 47.15
N ARG A 466 18.34 0.70 45.83
CA ARG A 466 19.65 0.77 45.15
C ARG A 466 20.33 2.14 45.28
N GLN A 467 19.56 3.23 45.23
CA GLN A 467 20.08 4.58 45.43
C GLN A 467 20.53 4.79 46.87
N SER A 468 19.75 4.32 47.85
CA SER A 468 20.12 4.37 49.27
C SER A 468 21.33 3.50 49.63
N SER A 469 21.56 2.40 48.91
CA SER A 469 22.75 1.55 49.11
C SER A 469 24.01 2.10 48.45
N LYS A 470 23.89 2.98 47.44
CA LYS A 470 25.03 3.70 46.84
C LYS A 470 25.46 4.94 47.62
N THR A 471 24.62 5.43 48.52
CA THR A 471 24.84 6.63 49.34
C THR A 471 25.20 6.32 50.79
N ARG A 472 25.38 5.03 51.14
CA ARG A 472 26.02 4.63 52.40
C ARG A 472 27.53 4.49 52.15
N PRO A 473 28.39 5.21 52.91
CA PRO A 473 29.84 5.04 52.83
C PRO A 473 30.27 3.61 53.17
#